data_AF-A0AAV0HP06-F1
#
_entry.id   AF-A0AAV0HP06-F1
#
_cell.length_a   1.000
_cell.length_b   1.000
_cell.length_c   1.000
_cell.angle_alpha   90.00
_cell.angle_beta   90.00
_cell.angle_gamma   90.00
#
_symmetry.space_group_name_H-M   'P 1'
#
loop_
_entity.id
_entity.type
_entity.pdbx_description
1 polymer ?
#
loop_
_entity_poly.entity_id
_entity_poly.type
_entity_poly.pdbx_seq_one_letter_code
_entity_poly.pdbx_strand_id
1 'polypeptide(L)'
;MDGTLLIGRSSFPYFALVAFEAGGVLRLLLLLLASPLAAILYHLVSERAGIQVLIFSTFAGMRVADIESVARAVLPKFYTADLHPESWRVFSACGRRVVLTANPRVMVEPTLRGFLGADLVLGTEIAAFRGRATGFVKGGAAGVLVGESKAHALRGALGEDCQPEIGLGDRRTDEPFMALCKVCGFVRCLFFFYLHGLQ
;
A
#
# COMPACT_ATOMS: atom_id res chain seq x y z
N MET A 1 -3.81 -3.47 -1.26
CA MET A 1 -3.30 -2.82 -2.48
C MET A 1 -2.33 -3.75 -3.18
N ASP A 2 -1.13 -3.92 -2.62
CA ASP A 2 -0.15 -4.92 -3.07
C ASP A 2 -0.77 -6.32 -2.97
N GLY A 3 -0.54 -7.17 -3.98
CA GLY A 3 -1.10 -8.52 -4.07
C GLY A 3 -2.61 -8.62 -4.33
N THR A 4 -3.32 -7.48 -4.29
CA THR A 4 -4.77 -7.39 -4.47
C THR A 4 -5.10 -6.61 -5.74
N LEU A 5 -4.91 -5.28 -5.72
CA LEU A 5 -5.12 -4.41 -6.87
C LEU A 5 -3.92 -4.50 -7.83
N LEU A 6 -2.74 -4.64 -7.25
CA LEU A 6 -1.49 -4.91 -7.96
C LEU A 6 -1.17 -6.41 -7.91
N ILE A 7 -0.51 -6.93 -8.95
CA ILE A 7 -0.04 -8.31 -9.02
C ILE A 7 1.10 -8.51 -8.01
N GLY A 8 2.04 -7.56 -7.94
CA GLY A 8 3.13 -7.57 -6.99
C GLY A 8 2.66 -7.60 -5.54
N ARG A 9 3.08 -8.62 -4.78
CA ARG A 9 2.79 -8.77 -3.34
C ARG A 9 3.72 -7.99 -2.43
N SER A 10 4.84 -7.50 -2.97
CA SER A 10 5.85 -6.75 -2.22
C SER A 10 5.84 -5.30 -2.66
N SER A 11 5.79 -4.40 -1.68
CA SER A 11 5.90 -2.97 -1.94
C SER A 11 7.33 -2.53 -2.23
N PHE A 12 8.34 -3.37 -1.95
CA PHE A 12 9.76 -3.02 -2.04
C PHE A 12 10.17 -2.35 -3.37
N PRO A 13 9.76 -2.84 -4.56
CA PRO A 13 10.14 -2.20 -5.82
C PRO A 13 9.72 -0.73 -5.90
N TYR A 14 8.58 -0.37 -5.31
CA TYR A 14 8.06 0.99 -5.31
C TYR A 14 8.79 1.90 -4.33
N PHE A 15 9.18 1.38 -3.16
CA PHE A 15 10.08 2.08 -2.25
C PHE A 15 11.46 2.30 -2.90
N ALA A 16 11.99 1.30 -3.61
CA ALA A 16 13.26 1.39 -4.32
C ALA A 16 13.24 2.46 -5.43
N LEU A 17 12.15 2.52 -6.21
CA LEU A 17 11.96 3.58 -7.21
C LEU A 17 11.97 4.97 -6.57
N VAL A 18 11.23 5.16 -5.48
CA VAL A 18 11.19 6.46 -4.81
C VAL A 18 12.53 6.82 -4.17
N ALA A 19 13.20 5.84 -3.55
CA ALA A 19 14.54 6.01 -2.98
C ALA A 19 15.54 6.47 -4.04
N PHE A 20 15.51 5.85 -5.22
CA PHE A 20 16.39 6.18 -6.34
C PHE A 20 16.08 7.55 -6.94
N GLU A 21 14.82 7.79 -7.33
CA GLU A 21 14.42 8.98 -8.08
C GLU A 21 14.46 10.26 -7.23
N ALA A 22 14.04 10.21 -5.96
CA ALA A 22 14.01 11.41 -5.12
C ALA A 22 15.16 11.51 -4.11
N GLY A 23 15.92 10.43 -3.86
CA GLY A 23 17.06 10.48 -2.94
C GLY A 23 18.36 9.87 -3.45
N GLY A 24 18.40 9.42 -4.70
CA GLY A 24 19.61 9.00 -5.40
C GLY A 24 20.11 7.59 -5.05
N VAL A 25 21.20 7.21 -5.70
CA VAL A 25 21.81 5.86 -5.61
C VAL A 25 22.21 5.50 -4.19
N LEU A 26 22.74 6.44 -3.39
CA LEU A 26 23.15 6.16 -2.01
C LEU A 26 21.97 5.74 -1.13
N ARG A 27 20.81 6.35 -1.33
CA ARG A 27 19.60 6.02 -0.59
C ARG A 27 19.00 4.70 -1.06
N LEU A 28 19.03 4.44 -2.36
CA LEU A 28 18.69 3.11 -2.88
C LEU A 28 19.59 2.03 -2.29
N LEU A 29 20.91 2.27 -2.22
CA LEU A 29 21.86 1.34 -1.61
C LEU A 29 21.56 1.12 -0.12
N LEU A 30 21.27 2.18 0.64
CA LEU A 30 20.85 2.07 2.04
C LEU A 30 19.60 1.20 2.17
N LEU A 31 18.60 1.40 1.32
CA LEU A 31 17.38 0.59 1.31
C LEU A 31 17.66 -0.88 0.95
N LEU A 32 18.53 -1.14 -0.04
CA LEU A 32 18.93 -2.48 -0.42
C LEU A 32 19.64 -3.23 0.73
N LEU A 33 20.55 -2.55 1.43
CA LEU A 33 21.23 -3.10 2.60
C LEU A 33 20.28 -3.30 3.79
N ALA A 34 19.28 -2.44 3.95
CA ALA A 34 18.25 -2.58 4.99
C ALA A 34 17.16 -3.61 4.65
N SER A 35 17.00 -3.98 3.37
CA SER A 35 16.00 -4.95 2.89
C SER A 35 16.03 -6.31 3.61
N PRO A 36 17.18 -6.99 3.78
CA PRO A 36 17.22 -8.25 4.53
C PRO A 36 16.79 -8.07 5.98
N LEU A 37 17.17 -6.97 6.63
CA LEU A 37 16.72 -6.65 7.99
C LEU A 37 15.20 -6.41 8.03
N ALA A 38 14.67 -5.67 7.05
CA ALA A 38 13.24 -5.42 6.93
C ALA A 38 12.46 -6.74 6.73
N ALA A 39 12.97 -7.65 5.90
CA ALA A 39 12.36 -8.96 5.67
C ALA A 39 12.38 -9.84 6.93
N ILE A 40 13.51 -9.88 7.65
CA ILE A 40 13.64 -10.60 8.92
C ILE A 40 12.63 -10.06 9.93
N LEU A 41 12.55 -8.73 10.09
CA LEU A 41 11.60 -8.12 11.01
C LEU A 41 10.15 -8.37 10.59
N TYR A 42 9.85 -8.28 9.30
CA TYR A 42 8.52 -8.53 8.76
C TYR A 42 8.03 -9.94 9.10
N HIS A 43 8.87 -10.95 8.91
CA HIS A 43 8.49 -12.36 9.07
C HIS A 43 8.65 -12.91 10.49
N LEU A 44 9.68 -12.47 11.24
CA LEU A 44 9.99 -13.01 12.57
C LEU A 44 9.46 -12.17 13.73
N VAL A 45 9.20 -10.87 13.51
CA VAL A 45 8.80 -9.95 14.58
C VAL A 45 7.40 -9.41 14.34
N SER A 46 7.23 -8.56 13.33
CA SER A 46 5.92 -8.07 12.90
C SER A 46 6.00 -7.40 11.53
N GLU A 47 4.93 -7.54 10.74
CA GLU A 47 4.77 -6.83 9.47
C GLU A 47 4.99 -5.31 9.62
N ARG A 48 4.51 -4.74 10.74
CA ARG A 48 4.68 -3.31 11.06
C ARG A 48 6.15 -2.91 11.18
N ALA A 49 6.97 -3.70 11.87
CA ALA A 49 8.39 -3.40 12.07
C ALA A 49 9.17 -3.43 10.75
N GLY A 50 8.91 -4.42 9.90
CA GLY A 50 9.53 -4.49 8.57
C GLY A 50 9.19 -3.27 7.71
N ILE A 51 7.91 -2.87 7.69
CA ILE A 51 7.47 -1.68 6.96
C ILE A 51 8.09 -0.40 7.52
N GLN A 52 8.23 -0.26 8.85
CA GLN A 52 8.90 0.89 9.45
C GLN A 52 10.36 1.03 9.01
N VAL A 53 11.10 -0.09 8.87
CA VAL A 53 12.47 -0.06 8.32
C VAL A 53 12.47 0.42 6.88
N LEU A 54 11.58 -0.09 6.03
CA LEU A 54 11.46 0.38 4.64
C LEU A 54 11.13 1.87 4.57
N ILE A 55 10.20 2.34 5.41
CA ILE A 55 9.83 3.75 5.51
C ILE A 55 11.02 4.60 5.94
N PHE A 56 11.75 4.19 6.97
CA PHE A 56 12.88 4.95 7.48
C PHE A 56 13.99 5.06 6.43
N SER A 57 14.44 3.91 5.91
CA SER A 57 15.52 3.85 4.91
C SER A 57 15.16 4.60 3.62
N THR A 58 13.88 4.61 3.25
CA THR A 58 13.42 5.32 2.06
C THR A 58 13.24 6.81 2.33
N PHE A 59 12.51 7.24 3.37
CA PHE A 59 12.01 8.61 3.44
C PHE A 59 12.78 9.55 4.37
N ALA A 60 13.63 9.03 5.26
CA ALA A 60 14.29 9.86 6.27
C ALA A 60 15.05 11.05 5.65
N GLY A 61 14.64 12.27 6.01
CA GLY A 61 15.25 13.52 5.56
C GLY A 61 14.82 14.02 4.18
N MET A 62 14.00 13.29 3.42
CA MET A 62 13.52 13.74 2.10
C MET A 62 12.50 14.88 2.25
N ARG A 63 12.41 15.77 1.25
CA ARG A 63 11.30 16.72 1.21
C ARG A 63 10.03 15.98 0.81
N VAL A 64 8.93 16.28 1.50
CA VAL A 64 7.61 15.71 1.21
C VAL A 64 7.20 16.01 -0.23
N ALA A 65 7.48 17.22 -0.72
CA ALA A 65 7.22 17.62 -2.10
C ALA A 65 7.96 16.77 -3.14
N ASP A 66 9.21 16.35 -2.86
CA ASP A 66 10.00 15.53 -3.80
C ASP A 66 9.41 14.10 -3.87
N ILE A 67 8.99 13.55 -2.72
CA ILE A 67 8.30 12.26 -2.65
C ILE A 67 7.02 12.29 -3.48
N GLU A 68 6.19 13.32 -3.28
CA GLU A 68 4.95 13.48 -4.04
C GLU A 68 5.19 13.70 -5.53
N SER A 69 6.25 14.42 -5.90
CA SER A 69 6.62 14.66 -7.30
C SER A 69 6.94 13.34 -8.00
N VAL A 70 7.80 12.50 -7.40
CA VAL A 70 8.11 11.16 -7.92
C VAL A 70 6.88 10.26 -7.93
N ALA A 71 6.04 10.34 -6.88
CA ALA A 71 4.79 9.60 -6.82
C ALA A 71 3.80 9.99 -7.94
N ARG A 72 3.86 11.22 -8.48
CA ARG A 72 3.04 11.65 -9.62
C ARG A 72 3.70 11.36 -10.97
N ALA A 73 5.01 11.47 -11.06
CA ALA A 73 5.72 11.40 -12.33
C ALA A 73 6.13 9.96 -12.72
N VAL A 74 6.53 9.15 -11.73
CA VAL A 74 7.20 7.87 -11.97
C VAL A 74 6.27 6.70 -11.70
N LEU A 75 5.67 6.68 -10.50
CA LEU A 75 4.87 5.54 -10.05
C LEU A 75 3.65 5.17 -10.93
N PRO A 76 2.95 6.11 -11.62
CA PRO A 76 1.80 5.73 -12.43
C PRO A 76 2.13 4.67 -13.47
N LYS A 77 3.24 4.82 -14.19
CA LYS A 77 3.67 3.86 -15.20
C LYS A 77 3.85 2.45 -14.62
N PHE A 78 4.47 2.34 -13.46
CA PHE A 78 4.74 1.06 -12.82
C PHE A 78 3.48 0.44 -12.23
N TYR A 79 2.61 1.23 -11.58
CA TYR A 79 1.36 0.73 -11.03
C TYR A 79 0.41 0.26 -12.12
N THR A 80 0.26 1.01 -13.21
CA THR A 80 -0.62 0.60 -14.32
C THR A 80 -0.13 -0.67 -15.00
N ALA A 81 1.19 -0.87 -15.08
CA ALA A 81 1.79 -2.08 -15.65
C ALA A 81 1.64 -3.31 -14.72
N ASP A 82 1.51 -3.08 -13.41
CA ASP A 82 1.38 -4.13 -12.38
C ASP A 82 -0.07 -4.34 -11.93
N LEU A 83 -1.08 -3.79 -12.62
CA LEU A 83 -2.49 -3.97 -12.27
C LEU A 83 -2.94 -5.42 -12.45
N HIS A 84 -3.57 -5.97 -11.42
CA HIS A 84 -4.19 -7.29 -11.50
C HIS A 84 -5.49 -7.20 -12.33
N PRO A 85 -5.61 -7.85 -13.50
CA PRO A 85 -6.72 -7.61 -14.43
C PRO A 85 -8.11 -7.83 -13.83
N GLU A 86 -8.29 -8.89 -13.03
CA GLU A 86 -9.57 -9.23 -12.40
C GLU A 86 -9.95 -8.22 -11.31
N SER A 87 -9.03 -7.93 -10.39
CA SER A 87 -9.22 -6.92 -9.36
C SER A 87 -9.45 -5.53 -9.95
N TRP A 88 -8.75 -5.18 -11.04
CA TRP A 88 -8.98 -3.94 -11.77
C TRP A 88 -10.36 -3.88 -12.40
N ARG A 89 -10.85 -4.98 -13.00
CA ARG A 89 -12.21 -5.05 -13.55
C ARG A 89 -13.27 -4.77 -12.49
N VAL A 90 -13.14 -5.36 -11.30
CA VAL A 90 -14.05 -5.11 -10.18
C VAL A 90 -13.91 -3.68 -9.68
N PHE A 91 -12.68 -3.24 -9.41
CA PHE A 91 -12.38 -1.93 -8.85
C PHE A 91 -12.86 -0.78 -9.75
N SER A 92 -12.63 -0.87 -11.07
CA SER A 92 -13.02 0.16 -12.03
C SER A 92 -14.52 0.22 -12.30
N ALA A 93 -15.27 -0.87 -12.03
CA ALA A 93 -16.72 -0.91 -12.14
C ALA A 93 -17.47 -0.31 -10.93
N CYS A 94 -16.78 -0.08 -9.81
CA CYS A 94 -17.37 0.48 -8.60
C CYS A 94 -17.61 2.00 -8.72
N GLY A 95 -18.76 2.47 -8.23
CA GLY A 95 -19.09 3.91 -8.21
C GLY A 95 -18.25 4.73 -7.22
N ARG A 96 -17.87 4.15 -6.07
CA ARG A 96 -16.94 4.74 -5.10
C ARG A 96 -15.82 3.74 -4.79
N ARG A 97 -14.59 4.19 -4.89
CA ARG A 97 -13.36 3.37 -4.83
C ARG A 97 -12.49 3.81 -3.67
N VAL A 98 -12.34 2.92 -2.68
CA VAL A 98 -11.51 3.14 -1.49
C VAL A 98 -10.33 2.19 -1.52
N VAL A 99 -9.11 2.71 -1.36
CA VAL A 99 -7.89 1.90 -1.29
C VAL A 99 -7.33 1.94 0.12
N LEU A 100 -7.14 0.76 0.72
CA LEU A 100 -6.45 0.57 1.98
C LEU A 100 -5.08 -0.05 1.74
N THR A 101 -4.04 0.54 2.33
CA THR A 101 -2.68 0.04 2.18
C THR A 101 -1.79 0.35 3.37
N ALA A 102 -0.85 -0.54 3.66
CA ALA A 102 0.20 -0.29 4.64
C ALA A 102 1.31 0.63 4.08
N ASN A 103 1.32 0.87 2.76
CA ASN A 103 2.25 1.78 2.11
C ASN A 103 2.02 3.22 2.59
N PRO A 104 3.09 4.05 2.62
CA PRO A 104 2.98 5.46 2.91
C PRO A 104 1.99 6.17 2.00
N ARG A 105 1.02 6.87 2.60
CA ARG A 105 -0.02 7.58 1.85
C ARG A 105 0.58 8.59 0.86
N VAL A 106 1.56 9.38 1.32
CA VAL A 106 2.28 10.37 0.49
C VAL A 106 2.93 9.76 -0.76
N MET A 107 3.31 8.47 -0.71
CA MET A 107 3.90 7.75 -1.83
C MET A 107 2.84 7.28 -2.83
N VAL A 108 1.68 6.82 -2.36
CA VAL A 108 0.73 6.07 -3.21
C VAL A 108 -0.46 6.90 -3.66
N GLU A 109 -0.95 7.81 -2.82
CA GLU A 109 -2.17 8.58 -3.06
C GLU A 109 -2.14 9.38 -4.37
N PRO A 110 -1.04 10.07 -4.74
CA PRO A 110 -1.04 10.85 -5.97
C PRO A 110 -1.28 10.01 -7.23
N THR A 111 -0.69 8.81 -7.29
CA THR A 111 -0.96 7.87 -8.39
C THR A 111 -2.37 7.29 -8.30
N LEU A 112 -2.76 6.79 -7.13
CA LEU A 112 -4.03 6.10 -6.96
C LEU A 112 -5.23 7.00 -7.29
N ARG A 113 -5.21 8.25 -6.83
CA ARG A 113 -6.29 9.21 -7.10
C ARG A 113 -6.18 9.79 -8.51
N GLY A 114 -4.97 10.16 -8.94
CA GLY A 114 -4.76 10.84 -10.22
C GLY A 114 -4.90 9.96 -11.45
N PHE A 115 -4.54 8.67 -11.34
CA PHE A 115 -4.43 7.77 -12.50
C PHE A 115 -5.33 6.54 -12.40
N LEU A 116 -5.59 6.02 -11.19
CA LEU A 116 -6.43 4.84 -10.99
C LEU A 116 -7.85 5.17 -10.55
N GLY A 117 -8.17 6.46 -10.36
CA GLY A 117 -9.50 6.92 -10.00
C GLY A 117 -9.93 6.57 -8.57
N ALA A 118 -9.02 6.31 -7.65
CA ALA A 118 -9.38 6.12 -6.25
C ALA A 118 -10.02 7.41 -5.69
N ASP A 119 -11.19 7.29 -5.07
CA ASP A 119 -11.89 8.41 -4.46
C ASP A 119 -11.32 8.73 -3.07
N LEU A 120 -10.89 7.68 -2.35
CA LEU A 120 -10.27 7.76 -1.03
C LEU A 120 -9.11 6.78 -0.92
N VAL A 121 -8.01 7.25 -0.32
CA VAL A 121 -6.82 6.44 -0.04
C VAL A 121 -6.52 6.51 1.45
N LEU A 122 -6.56 5.37 2.11
CA LEU A 122 -6.15 5.18 3.49
C LEU A 122 -4.80 4.46 3.48
N GLY A 123 -3.75 5.21 3.79
CA GLY A 123 -2.37 4.72 3.82
C GLY A 123 -1.68 5.02 5.15
N THR A 124 -0.49 4.48 5.34
CA THR A 124 0.34 4.80 6.52
C THR A 124 0.79 6.26 6.46
N GLU A 125 0.56 7.01 7.53
CA GLU A 125 0.94 8.42 7.63
C GLU A 125 2.38 8.58 8.14
N ILE A 126 3.26 9.22 7.37
CA ILE A 126 4.63 9.51 7.79
C ILE A 126 4.67 10.85 8.53
N ALA A 127 5.41 10.93 9.64
CA ALA A 127 5.67 12.16 10.35
C ALA A 127 6.61 13.07 9.53
N ALA A 128 6.30 14.35 9.51
CA ALA A 128 7.08 15.35 8.80
C ALA A 128 7.34 16.56 9.70
N PHE A 129 8.51 17.17 9.54
CA PHE A 129 8.91 18.39 10.23
C PHE A 129 9.48 19.38 9.21
N ARG A 130 8.94 20.61 9.19
CA ARG A 130 9.33 21.66 8.24
C ARG A 130 9.38 21.20 6.78
N GLY A 131 8.36 20.45 6.35
CA GLY A 131 8.23 19.93 4.98
C GLY A 131 9.16 18.77 4.64
N ARG A 132 9.89 18.21 5.60
CA ARG A 132 10.73 17.02 5.42
C ARG A 132 10.18 15.81 6.18
N ALA A 133 10.18 14.65 5.54
CA ALA A 133 9.82 13.40 6.17
C ALA A 133 10.88 13.01 7.21
N THR A 134 10.45 12.62 8.40
CA THR A 134 11.36 12.20 9.48
C THR A 134 11.85 10.76 9.29
N GLY A 135 11.19 9.99 8.42
CA GLY A 135 11.39 8.55 8.29
C GLY A 135 10.61 7.72 9.31
N PHE A 136 9.83 8.37 10.19
CA PHE A 136 8.99 7.69 11.18
C PHE A 136 7.53 7.83 10.82
N VAL A 137 6.72 6.86 11.25
CA VAL A 137 5.26 6.91 11.13
C VAL A 137 4.70 7.87 12.18
N LYS A 138 3.63 8.61 11.86
CA LYS A 138 2.93 9.43 12.87
C LYS A 138 2.44 8.52 14.01
N GLY A 139 2.80 8.88 15.24
CA GLY A 139 2.35 8.15 16.44
C GLY A 139 0.83 8.28 16.65
N GLY A 140 0.25 7.36 17.42
CA GLY A 140 -1.18 7.33 17.74
C GLY A 140 -1.85 6.01 17.36
N ALA A 141 -3.18 5.97 17.42
CA ALA A 141 -3.99 4.76 17.22
C ALA A 141 -3.84 4.09 15.84
N ALA A 142 -3.42 4.83 14.81
CA ALA A 142 -3.36 4.33 13.44
C ALA A 142 -2.06 3.59 13.10
N GLY A 143 -0.90 4.09 13.55
CA GLY A 143 0.42 3.49 13.28
C GLY A 143 0.62 3.08 11.81
N VAL A 144 1.31 1.96 11.59
CA VAL A 144 1.36 1.31 10.27
C VAL A 144 0.01 0.63 10.01
N LEU A 145 -0.60 0.93 8.85
CA LEU A 145 -1.97 0.53 8.54
C LEU A 145 -2.09 -0.95 8.13
N VAL A 146 -2.05 -1.84 9.12
CA VAL A 146 -2.06 -3.31 8.97
C VAL A 146 -3.03 -3.95 9.97
N GLY A 147 -3.76 -4.98 9.53
CA GLY A 147 -4.67 -5.74 10.41
C GLY A 147 -5.86 -4.88 10.84
N GLU A 148 -6.17 -4.94 12.14
CA GLU A 148 -7.21 -4.13 12.79
C GLU A 148 -7.09 -2.64 12.50
N SER A 149 -5.86 -2.11 12.31
CA SER A 149 -5.67 -0.70 11.98
C SER A 149 -6.35 -0.33 10.65
N LYS A 150 -6.42 -1.25 9.67
CA LYS A 150 -7.17 -1.04 8.42
C LYS A 150 -8.67 -0.97 8.68
N ALA A 151 -9.20 -1.89 9.49
CA ALA A 151 -10.62 -1.91 9.84
C ALA A 151 -11.04 -0.64 10.58
N HIS A 152 -10.23 -0.22 11.56
CA HIS A 152 -10.45 1.02 12.31
C HIS A 152 -10.39 2.27 11.42
N ALA A 153 -9.39 2.36 10.53
CA ALA A 153 -9.31 3.48 9.59
C ALA A 153 -10.48 3.50 8.60
N LEU A 154 -10.96 2.33 8.16
CA LEU A 154 -12.13 2.23 7.29
C LEU A 154 -13.39 2.78 7.96
N ARG A 155 -13.67 2.32 9.19
CA ARG A 155 -14.80 2.81 9.99
C ARG A 155 -14.68 4.30 10.27
N GLY A 156 -13.51 4.76 10.68
CA GLY A 156 -13.26 6.17 10.94
C GLY A 156 -13.47 7.06 9.69
N ALA A 157 -13.20 6.55 8.49
CA ALA A 157 -13.33 7.32 7.26
C ALA A 157 -14.73 7.26 6.61
N LEU A 158 -15.46 6.16 6.80
CA LEU A 158 -16.80 5.97 6.21
C LEU A 158 -17.95 6.22 7.19
N GLY A 159 -17.67 6.23 8.49
CA GLY A 159 -18.67 6.21 9.57
C GLY A 159 -19.06 4.78 9.95
N GLU A 160 -19.46 4.57 11.20
CA GLU A 160 -19.80 3.25 11.74
C GLU A 160 -20.97 2.58 11.01
N ASP A 161 -21.92 3.36 10.50
CA ASP A 161 -23.13 2.86 9.83
C ASP A 161 -22.92 2.61 8.32
N CYS A 162 -21.77 3.01 7.76
CA CYS A 162 -21.51 2.85 6.34
C CYS A 162 -20.84 1.50 6.07
N GLN A 163 -21.59 0.59 5.44
CA GLN A 163 -21.09 -0.73 5.07
C GLN A 163 -20.67 -0.79 3.59
N PRO A 164 -19.38 -0.99 3.26
CA PRO A 164 -18.95 -1.17 1.87
C PRO A 164 -19.55 -2.43 1.25
N GLU A 165 -19.81 -2.40 -0.06
CA GLU A 165 -20.42 -3.54 -0.74
C GLU A 165 -19.41 -4.65 -1.06
N ILE A 166 -18.21 -4.27 -1.52
CA ILE A 166 -17.18 -5.22 -1.98
C ILE A 166 -15.87 -4.95 -1.23
N GLY A 167 -15.30 -6.00 -0.64
CA GLY A 167 -13.96 -6.03 -0.08
C GLY A 167 -13.04 -6.96 -0.87
N LEU A 168 -11.84 -6.49 -1.21
CA LEU A 168 -10.80 -7.30 -1.84
C LEU A 168 -9.54 -7.26 -0.99
N GLY A 169 -8.91 -8.42 -0.78
CA GLY A 169 -7.65 -8.55 -0.04
C GLY A 169 -6.87 -9.80 -0.47
N ASP A 170 -5.59 -9.88 -0.12
CA ASP A 170 -4.72 -11.01 -0.48
C ASP A 170 -4.11 -11.73 0.72
N ARG A 171 -4.24 -11.14 1.92
CA ARG A 171 -3.61 -11.63 3.16
C ARG A 171 -4.60 -11.79 4.30
N ARG A 172 -4.25 -12.62 5.26
CA ARG A 172 -5.02 -12.78 6.51
C ARG A 172 -5.14 -11.47 7.29
N THR A 173 -4.15 -10.59 7.19
CA THR A 173 -4.17 -9.25 7.79
C THR A 173 -5.19 -8.31 7.15
N ASP A 174 -5.86 -8.72 6.07
CA ASP A 174 -6.96 -8.00 5.45
C ASP A 174 -8.34 -8.49 5.95
N GLU A 175 -8.42 -9.68 6.58
CA GLU A 175 -9.67 -10.26 7.09
C GLU A 175 -10.48 -9.26 7.95
N PRO A 176 -9.88 -8.48 8.87
CA PRO A 176 -10.64 -7.58 9.74
C PRO A 176 -11.42 -6.49 9.00
N PHE A 177 -10.83 -5.86 7.98
CA PHE A 177 -11.56 -4.83 7.23
C PHE A 177 -12.50 -5.46 6.20
N MET A 178 -12.14 -6.61 5.63
CA MET A 178 -13.01 -7.33 4.71
C MET A 178 -14.29 -7.77 5.41
N ALA A 179 -14.23 -8.23 6.66
CA ALA A 179 -15.42 -8.56 7.45
C ALA A 179 -16.42 -7.41 7.61
N LEU A 180 -16.02 -6.16 7.34
CA LEU A 180 -16.91 -4.99 7.32
C LEU A 180 -17.67 -4.84 6.00
N CYS A 181 -17.25 -5.51 4.93
CA CYS A 181 -17.88 -5.45 3.61
C CYS A 181 -19.00 -6.49 3.46
N LYS A 182 -20.00 -6.21 2.62
CA LYS A 182 -21.10 -7.14 2.34
C LYS A 182 -20.63 -8.41 1.61
N VAL A 183 -19.74 -8.26 0.64
CA VAL A 183 -19.16 -9.35 -0.15
C VAL A 183 -17.64 -9.22 -0.14
N CYS A 184 -16.93 -10.32 0.06
CA CYS A 184 -15.47 -10.32 0.14
C CYS A 184 -14.85 -11.33 -0.83
N GLY A 185 -13.77 -10.93 -1.49
CA GLY A 185 -12.98 -11.78 -2.37
C GLY A 185 -11.51 -11.81 -1.97
N PHE A 186 -10.98 -13.01 -1.76
CA PHE A 186 -9.54 -13.21 -1.60
C PHE A 186 -8.86 -13.35 -2.96
N VAL A 187 -7.96 -12.43 -3.27
CA VAL A 187 -7.14 -12.48 -4.48
C VAL A 187 -5.93 -13.38 -4.20
N ARG A 188 -6.03 -14.66 -4.56
CA ARG A 188 -4.88 -15.59 -4.52
C ARG A 188 -4.23 -15.61 -5.89
N CYS A 189 -2.90 -15.41 -5.92
CA CYS A 189 -2.08 -15.54 -7.13
C CYS A 189 -2.02 -16.98 -7.70
N LEU A 190 -2.77 -17.93 -7.13
CA LEU A 190 -2.86 -19.33 -7.58
C LEU A 190 -4.32 -19.65 -7.89
N PHE A 191 -4.81 -19.32 -9.08
CA PHE A 191 -5.94 -20.00 -9.72
C PHE A 191 -6.01 -19.64 -11.22
N PHE A 192 -5.00 -20.03 -12.00
CA PHE A 192 -5.14 -20.03 -13.47
C PHE A 192 -4.58 -21.28 -14.16
N PHE A 193 -4.47 -22.41 -13.44
CA PHE A 193 -4.10 -23.69 -14.05
C PHE A 193 -5.00 -24.89 -13.72
N TYR A 194 -6.15 -24.72 -13.05
CA TYR A 194 -6.95 -25.89 -12.65
C TYR A 194 -8.47 -25.83 -12.82
N LEU A 195 -9.02 -24.90 -13.60
CA LEU A 195 -10.48 -24.88 -13.88
C LEU A 195 -10.86 -24.77 -15.36
N HIS A 196 -9.94 -25.07 -16.28
CA HIS A 196 -10.23 -25.19 -17.71
C HIS A 196 -9.84 -26.55 -18.32
N GLY A 197 -9.72 -27.59 -17.49
CA GLY A 197 -9.19 -28.91 -17.89
C GLY A 197 -10.04 -30.12 -17.53
N LEU A 198 -11.31 -29.96 -17.17
CA LEU A 198 -12.26 -31.08 -17.04
C LEU A 198 -13.66 -30.63 -17.48
N GLN A 199 -13.85 -30.59 -18.79
CA GLN A 199 -15.11 -30.91 -19.45
C GLN A 199 -14.85 -32.12 -20.35
#